data_AF-A0A7S1Q7T8-F1
#
_entry.id   AF-A0A7S1Q7T8-F1
#
_cell.length_a   1.000
_cell.length_b   1.000
_cell.length_c   1.000
_cell.angle_alpha   90.00
_cell.angle_beta   90.00
_cell.angle_gamma   90.00
#
_symmetry.space_group_name_H-M   'P 1'
#
loop_
_entity.id
_entity.type
_entity.pdbx_description
1 polymer ?
#
loop_
_entity_poly.entity_id
_entity_poly.type
_entity_poly.pdbx_seq_one_letter_code
_entity_poly.pdbx_strand_id
1 'polypeptide(L)'
;FGSSLPVQVRFQHRFLSALPTILFALELSGMQWRHLAATGALLCLATSIPSAATSDDECSAVSEVEAPRPQSGRALLQARVERKQDYRAATPSNFDLSTPSLEQLTQSTSYPRLTRCLFTTCLDSANEKHRRECDACLAQSFKGLKTSKMRGVNGVPIGYFADVLHIIAEGTHDAHTKDFCGGKLSACTTKEDFPGVGTTSVMSWDLVAKMMRQNPAKEWSGEWWRGNELAQFIENPFFWSQAGIDPMSIALGILPSQHAAIRPLMEVMFALHGPKRKKEARAIVAHEVGEFLAARKKGGLKVPNDPKVLVHQILNRMAFNRSVSWEYAQDFVTVQGEMAALGTFTQLLPSSLYSYMRPVRDKVTDYRREYAALIQERWGERLGKEDCSPSVSCVEQAASMVFDAFYSAGGLSVPQTVSTGIGLLFSDHGSNPFPKASFSQDEALSFYWESIRFFPPV
;
A
#
# COMPACT_ATOMS: atom_id res chain seq x y z
N PHE A 1 -47.48 -13.56 -10.19
CA PHE A 1 -46.63 -13.69 -11.39
C PHE A 1 -46.35 -12.29 -11.93
N GLY A 2 -45.11 -11.82 -12.07
CA GLY A 2 -43.83 -12.51 -11.78
C GLY A 2 -42.75 -12.19 -12.81
N SER A 3 -42.56 -10.92 -13.18
CA SER A 3 -41.67 -10.49 -14.25
C SER A 3 -40.55 -9.58 -13.73
N SER A 4 -39.50 -10.20 -13.18
CA SER A 4 -38.25 -9.51 -12.87
C SER A 4 -37.52 -9.12 -14.16
N LEU A 5 -37.56 -7.84 -14.52
CA LEU A 5 -36.77 -7.29 -15.63
C LEU A 5 -35.28 -7.54 -15.38
N PRO A 6 -34.51 -8.04 -16.37
CA PRO A 6 -33.07 -8.25 -16.21
C PRO A 6 -32.33 -6.93 -16.09
N VAL A 7 -31.40 -6.84 -15.14
CA VAL A 7 -30.49 -5.70 -15.00
C VAL A 7 -29.47 -5.75 -16.13
N GLN A 8 -29.48 -4.77 -17.04
CA GLN A 8 -28.43 -4.66 -18.07
C GLN A 8 -27.09 -4.24 -17.44
N VAL A 9 -26.17 -5.20 -17.29
CA VAL A 9 -24.75 -4.91 -17.06
C VAL A 9 -24.15 -4.50 -18.41
N ARG A 10 -23.91 -3.20 -18.61
CA ARG A 10 -23.22 -2.68 -19.80
C ARG A 10 -21.72 -2.69 -19.59
N PHE A 11 -21.06 -3.77 -20.02
CA PHE A 11 -19.61 -3.80 -20.14
C PHE A 11 -19.14 -2.84 -21.26
N GLN A 12 -18.45 -1.76 -20.89
CA GLN A 12 -17.59 -1.04 -21.83
C GLN A 12 -16.21 -1.71 -21.84
N HIS A 13 -15.85 -2.36 -22.94
CA HIS A 13 -14.59 -3.10 -23.05
C HIS A 13 -13.37 -2.17 -23.07
N ARG A 14 -12.80 -1.92 -21.89
CA ARG A 14 -11.40 -1.55 -21.68
C ARG A 14 -10.87 -2.27 -20.44
N PHE A 15 -10.52 -3.55 -20.59
CA PHE A 15 -9.77 -4.25 -19.53
C PHE A 15 -8.33 -3.76 -19.52
N LEU A 16 -7.87 -3.33 -18.36
CA LEU A 16 -6.56 -2.70 -18.15
C LEU A 16 -5.67 -3.70 -17.40
N SER A 17 -4.49 -4.00 -17.96
CA SER A 17 -3.39 -4.55 -17.15
C SER A 17 -2.88 -3.46 -16.21
N ALA A 18 -1.98 -3.78 -15.28
CA ALA A 18 -1.65 -2.84 -14.20
C ALA A 18 -1.09 -1.48 -14.69
N LEU A 19 -0.26 -1.46 -15.73
CA LEU A 19 0.31 -0.22 -16.31
C LEU A 19 -0.76 0.86 -16.59
N PRO A 20 -1.80 0.60 -17.41
CA PRO A 20 -2.82 1.62 -17.66
C PRO A 20 -3.58 2.13 -16.43
N THR A 21 -3.56 1.48 -15.26
CA THR A 21 -4.12 2.08 -14.03
C THR A 21 -3.26 3.27 -13.56
N ILE A 22 -1.94 3.15 -13.65
CA ILE A 22 -1.00 4.25 -13.36
C ILE A 22 -1.16 5.38 -14.38
N LEU A 23 -1.34 5.03 -15.65
CA LEU A 23 -1.50 6.01 -16.72
C LEU A 23 -2.86 6.71 -16.68
N PHE A 24 -3.94 6.01 -16.33
CA PHE A 24 -5.28 6.61 -16.22
C PHE A 24 -5.38 7.56 -15.02
N ALA A 25 -4.66 7.29 -13.92
CA ALA A 25 -4.49 8.26 -12.83
C ALA A 25 -3.79 9.55 -13.32
N LEU A 26 -2.72 9.41 -14.11
CA LEU A 26 -1.99 10.53 -14.69
C LEU A 26 -2.80 11.28 -15.76
N GLU A 27 -3.63 10.58 -16.56
CA GLU A 27 -4.53 11.15 -17.57
C GLU A 27 -5.71 11.93 -16.94
N LEU A 28 -6.24 11.47 -15.80
CA LEU A 28 -7.27 12.16 -15.02
C LEU A 28 -6.78 13.45 -14.33
N SER A 29 -5.47 13.56 -14.05
CA SER A 29 -4.88 14.67 -13.29
C SER A 29 -4.95 16.05 -13.96
N GLY A 30 -5.26 16.12 -15.26
CA GLY A 30 -5.46 17.37 -16.00
C GLY A 30 -4.22 18.28 -16.16
N MET A 31 -3.03 17.79 -15.82
CA MET A 31 -1.80 18.59 -15.82
C MET A 31 -1.42 19.12 -17.22
N GLN A 32 -1.44 20.44 -17.41
CA GLN A 32 -1.09 21.09 -18.69
C GLN A 32 0.43 21.19 -18.89
N TRP A 33 1.05 20.13 -19.42
CA TRP A 33 2.51 19.97 -19.58
C TRP A 33 3.20 20.88 -20.64
N ARG A 34 2.73 22.11 -20.88
CA ARG A 34 3.29 23.01 -21.91
C ARG A 34 4.69 23.58 -21.63
N HIS A 35 5.24 23.40 -20.43
CA HIS A 35 6.53 24.00 -20.04
C HIS A 35 7.77 23.08 -20.15
N LEU A 36 7.61 21.77 -20.31
CA LEU A 36 8.75 20.82 -20.32
C LEU A 36 9.68 20.94 -21.54
N ALA A 37 9.26 21.62 -22.61
CA ALA A 37 10.08 21.80 -23.82
C ALA A 37 11.22 22.84 -23.65
N ALA A 38 11.20 23.67 -22.61
CA ALA A 38 12.11 24.81 -22.47
C ALA A 38 13.39 24.52 -21.67
N THR A 39 13.40 23.51 -20.81
CA THR A 39 14.45 23.33 -19.78
C THR A 39 15.63 22.45 -20.21
N GLY A 40 15.71 22.06 -21.48
CA GLY A 40 16.71 21.11 -22.00
C GLY A 40 18.13 21.65 -22.20
N ALA A 41 18.44 22.87 -21.75
CA ALA A 41 19.65 23.60 -22.16
C ALA A 41 20.34 24.38 -21.01
N LEU A 42 20.63 23.73 -19.88
CA LEU A 42 21.49 24.28 -18.81
C LEU A 42 22.11 23.16 -17.97
N LEU A 43 23.24 22.60 -18.42
CA LEU A 43 23.93 21.49 -17.74
C LEU A 43 25.45 21.44 -18.07
N CYS A 44 26.17 22.50 -17.67
CA CYS A 44 27.63 22.61 -17.67
C CYS A 44 28.08 23.47 -16.48
N LEU A 45 29.33 23.27 -16.00
CA LEU A 45 29.95 23.86 -14.79
C LEU A 45 29.41 23.22 -13.47
N ALA A 46 30.24 22.85 -12.48
CA ALA A 46 31.71 22.77 -12.40
C ALA A 46 32.16 21.75 -11.30
N THR A 47 33.46 21.42 -11.27
CA THR A 47 34.17 20.63 -10.22
C THR A 47 34.65 21.57 -9.07
N SER A 48 35.26 21.19 -7.92
CA SER A 48 36.15 20.04 -7.58
C SER A 48 36.48 19.97 -6.05
N ILE A 49 37.02 18.83 -5.53
CA ILE A 49 38.04 18.69 -4.43
C ILE A 49 37.60 18.95 -2.94
N PRO A 50 38.07 18.22 -1.87
CA PRO A 50 38.63 16.84 -1.70
C PRO A 50 38.04 16.06 -0.46
N SER A 51 38.81 15.19 0.24
CA SER A 51 38.35 14.14 1.20
C SER A 51 39.21 13.97 2.49
N ALA A 52 38.61 13.40 3.57
CA ALA A 52 39.19 12.70 4.75
C ALA A 52 38.08 11.76 5.34
N ALA A 53 38.24 10.52 5.87
CA ALA A 53 39.17 9.92 6.86
C ALA A 53 38.90 10.39 8.31
N THR A 54 38.77 9.56 9.37
CA THR A 54 38.86 8.09 9.66
C THR A 54 38.25 7.83 11.08
N SER A 55 37.99 6.65 11.69
CA SER A 55 38.14 5.19 11.44
C SER A 55 37.32 4.35 12.48
N ASP A 56 37.42 3.01 12.43
CA ASP A 56 37.20 1.88 13.39
C ASP A 56 36.94 2.17 14.91
N ASP A 57 36.27 1.32 15.73
CA ASP A 57 36.67 -0.05 16.14
C ASP A 57 35.55 -0.93 16.81
N GLU A 58 35.85 -2.17 17.24
CA GLU A 58 34.90 -3.28 17.54
C GLU A 58 34.45 -3.57 19.02
N CYS A 59 33.56 -4.58 19.15
CA CYS A 59 33.51 -5.67 20.18
C CYS A 59 32.51 -5.67 21.39
N SER A 60 31.39 -6.37 21.18
CA SER A 60 31.01 -7.65 21.82
C SER A 60 30.97 -7.86 23.35
N ALA A 61 29.77 -8.19 23.88
CA ALA A 61 29.53 -9.30 24.82
C ALA A 61 28.02 -9.68 24.90
N VAL A 62 27.70 -10.94 25.18
CA VAL A 62 26.32 -11.46 25.36
C VAL A 62 26.19 -12.18 26.71
N SER A 63 25.02 -12.14 27.34
CA SER A 63 24.69 -12.97 28.51
C SER A 63 23.26 -13.53 28.44
N GLU A 64 23.05 -14.71 29.01
CA GLU A 64 21.78 -15.42 29.04
C GLU A 64 20.88 -14.93 30.18
N VAL A 65 19.55 -15.00 30.00
CA VAL A 65 18.56 -14.62 31.02
C VAL A 65 17.40 -15.61 31.07
N GLU A 66 17.20 -16.27 32.21
CA GLU A 66 16.01 -17.07 32.49
C GLU A 66 14.78 -16.18 32.75
N ALA A 67 13.59 -16.64 32.37
CA ALA A 67 12.35 -15.84 32.43
C ALA A 67 11.68 -15.84 33.83
N PRO A 68 11.50 -14.67 34.49
CA PRO A 68 10.77 -14.56 35.75
C PRO A 68 9.29 -14.20 35.57
N ARG A 69 8.50 -14.47 36.63
CA ARG A 69 7.05 -14.24 36.72
C ARG A 69 6.70 -12.73 36.89
N PRO A 70 5.47 -12.28 36.55
CA PRO A 70 5.18 -10.86 36.38
C PRO A 70 5.30 -10.03 37.66
N GLN A 71 5.88 -8.83 37.53
CA GLN A 71 6.04 -7.84 38.60
C GLN A 71 5.24 -6.55 38.33
N SER A 72 5.19 -5.68 39.35
CA SER A 72 4.29 -4.52 39.41
C SER A 72 4.52 -3.46 38.32
N GLY A 73 3.48 -2.65 38.06
CA GLY A 73 3.42 -1.64 37.00
C GLY A 73 4.53 -0.57 37.01
N ARG A 74 5.28 -0.42 38.11
CA ARG A 74 6.42 0.52 38.20
C ARG A 74 7.64 0.02 37.41
N ALA A 75 7.91 -1.29 37.46
CA ALA A 75 8.95 -1.92 36.63
C ALA A 75 8.59 -1.88 35.14
N LEU A 76 7.29 -2.02 34.82
CA LEU A 76 6.77 -1.85 33.46
C LEU A 76 7.00 -0.46 32.88
N LEU A 77 7.08 0.60 33.70
CA LEU A 77 7.42 1.95 33.24
C LEU A 77 8.92 2.10 32.96
N GLN A 78 9.77 1.62 33.88
CA GLN A 78 11.22 1.78 33.75
C GLN A 78 11.78 0.93 32.59
N ALA A 79 11.33 -0.31 32.46
CA ALA A 79 11.59 -1.16 31.29
C ALA A 79 10.86 -0.70 30.01
N ARG A 80 10.17 0.45 30.02
CA ARG A 80 9.66 1.19 28.84
C ARG A 80 10.54 2.38 28.49
N VAL A 81 11.39 2.86 29.42
CA VAL A 81 12.39 3.91 29.20
C VAL A 81 13.69 3.30 28.70
N GLU A 82 14.17 2.23 29.33
CA GLU A 82 15.39 1.52 28.93
C GLU A 82 15.24 0.97 27.49
N ARG A 83 14.18 0.20 27.22
CA ARG A 83 13.85 -0.26 25.86
C ARG A 83 13.49 0.86 24.85
N LYS A 84 13.23 2.10 25.29
CA LYS A 84 13.11 3.25 24.37
C LYS A 84 14.48 3.73 23.88
N GLN A 85 15.56 3.46 24.61
CA GLN A 85 16.93 3.72 24.17
C GLN A 85 17.39 2.60 23.23
N ASP A 86 17.20 1.33 23.61
CA ASP A 86 17.49 0.18 22.75
C ASP A 86 16.75 0.25 21.41
N TYR A 87 15.44 0.54 21.44
CA TYR A 87 14.65 0.64 20.21
C TYR A 87 15.07 1.82 19.32
N ARG A 88 15.62 2.90 19.88
CA ARG A 88 16.22 4.02 19.11
C ARG A 88 17.61 3.70 18.55
N ALA A 89 18.28 2.66 19.05
CA ALA A 89 19.51 2.12 18.48
C ALA A 89 19.24 1.02 17.44
N ALA A 90 18.14 0.26 17.60
CA ALA A 90 17.75 -0.85 16.74
C ALA A 90 16.88 -0.42 15.53
N THR A 91 16.01 0.58 15.66
CA THR A 91 15.49 1.27 14.47
C THR A 91 16.58 2.18 13.90
N PRO A 92 16.65 2.34 12.56
CA PRO A 92 17.43 3.40 11.94
C PRO A 92 16.89 4.77 12.38
N SER A 93 17.40 5.29 13.51
CA SER A 93 16.98 6.56 14.10
C SER A 93 17.37 7.78 13.26
N ASN A 94 18.10 7.56 12.18
CA ASN A 94 17.99 8.37 10.97
C ASN A 94 17.55 7.44 9.81
N PHE A 95 16.29 7.54 9.40
CA PHE A 95 15.98 7.39 7.97
C PHE A 95 16.59 8.59 7.28
N ASP A 96 17.86 8.48 6.91
CA ASP A 96 18.56 9.56 6.25
C ASP A 96 17.96 9.76 4.85
N LEU A 97 17.19 10.85 4.70
CA LEU A 97 16.66 11.29 3.42
C LEU A 97 17.75 11.90 2.53
N SER A 98 19.03 11.80 2.91
CA SER A 98 20.13 11.67 1.97
C SER A 98 19.95 10.38 1.15
N THR A 99 19.07 10.50 0.14
CA THR A 99 19.09 9.65 -1.04
C THR A 99 20.52 9.46 -1.54
N PRO A 100 20.88 8.29 -2.13
CA PRO A 100 22.15 8.16 -2.84
C PRO A 100 22.33 9.39 -3.75
N SER A 101 23.50 10.03 -3.65
CA SER A 101 23.68 11.38 -4.19
C SER A 101 23.34 11.45 -5.68
N LEU A 102 23.01 12.65 -6.18
CA LEU A 102 22.69 12.80 -7.61
C LEU A 102 23.81 12.28 -8.51
N GLU A 103 25.06 12.33 -8.04
CA GLU A 103 26.21 11.65 -8.68
C GLU A 103 26.08 10.12 -8.67
N GLN A 104 25.78 9.48 -7.55
CA GLN A 104 25.61 8.01 -7.48
C GLN A 104 24.48 7.52 -8.41
N LEU A 105 23.38 8.27 -8.50
CA LEU A 105 22.27 7.96 -9.40
C LEU A 105 22.57 8.27 -10.88
N THR A 106 23.42 9.26 -11.20
CA THR A 106 23.81 9.58 -12.58
C THR A 106 24.96 8.72 -13.11
N GLN A 107 25.83 8.20 -12.25
CA GLN A 107 26.87 7.22 -12.61
C GLN A 107 26.28 5.89 -13.12
N SER A 108 25.08 5.51 -12.67
CA SER A 108 24.36 4.35 -13.19
C SER A 108 23.67 4.65 -14.51
N THR A 109 24.27 4.22 -15.63
CA THR A 109 23.67 4.38 -16.98
C THR A 109 22.29 3.73 -17.15
N SER A 110 21.88 2.84 -16.24
CA SER A 110 20.55 2.20 -16.25
C SER A 110 19.46 3.08 -15.63
N TYR A 111 19.81 4.02 -14.74
CA TYR A 111 18.83 4.81 -13.99
C TYR A 111 18.22 5.97 -14.82
N PRO A 112 18.99 6.81 -15.54
CA PRO A 112 18.43 7.75 -16.51
C PRO A 112 17.67 7.06 -17.66
N ARG A 113 18.03 5.81 -18.01
CA ARG A 113 17.28 4.99 -18.99
C ARG A 113 15.91 4.59 -18.46
N LEU A 114 15.82 4.04 -17.24
CA LEU A 114 14.55 3.72 -16.60
C LEU A 114 13.65 4.95 -16.51
N THR A 115 14.17 6.06 -15.98
CA THR A 115 13.45 7.34 -15.88
C THR A 115 12.96 7.79 -17.26
N ARG A 116 13.81 7.74 -18.29
CA ARG A 116 13.39 8.05 -19.67
C ARG A 116 12.29 7.11 -20.16
N CYS A 117 12.42 5.80 -20.00
CA CYS A 117 11.39 4.84 -20.41
C CYS A 117 10.03 5.13 -19.77
N LEU A 118 10.02 5.38 -18.45
CA LEU A 118 8.82 5.77 -17.71
C LEU A 118 8.21 7.06 -18.28
N PHE A 119 9.00 8.13 -18.42
CA PHE A 119 8.49 9.46 -18.79
C PHE A 119 8.27 9.69 -20.30
N THR A 120 8.92 8.94 -21.21
CA THR A 120 8.79 9.15 -22.67
C THR A 120 8.07 8.03 -23.41
N THR A 121 7.99 6.83 -22.84
CA THR A 121 7.50 5.64 -23.57
C THR A 121 6.31 5.00 -22.87
N CYS A 122 6.34 4.93 -21.54
CA CYS A 122 5.25 4.39 -20.75
C CYS A 122 4.14 5.42 -20.49
N LEU A 123 4.49 6.69 -20.27
CA LEU A 123 3.52 7.74 -19.95
C LEU A 123 2.38 7.93 -21.00
N ASP A 124 2.62 7.53 -22.25
CA ASP A 124 1.68 7.63 -23.38
C ASP A 124 1.19 6.25 -23.89
N SER A 125 1.18 5.21 -23.02
CA SER A 125 0.80 3.84 -23.40
C SER A 125 -0.73 3.61 -23.59
N ALA A 126 -1.45 4.63 -24.08
CA ALA A 126 -2.89 4.57 -24.36
C ALA A 126 -3.27 3.58 -25.47
N ASN A 127 -2.31 3.13 -26.28
CA ASN A 127 -2.48 2.11 -27.32
C ASN A 127 -1.52 0.92 -27.17
N GLU A 128 -1.87 -0.21 -27.78
CA GLU A 128 -1.14 -1.49 -27.68
C GLU A 128 0.30 -1.44 -28.24
N LYS A 129 0.57 -0.56 -29.20
CA LYS A 129 1.93 -0.36 -29.74
C LYS A 129 2.82 0.33 -28.72
N HIS A 130 2.38 1.47 -28.17
CA HIS A 130 3.12 2.19 -27.12
C HIS A 130 3.29 1.33 -25.86
N ARG A 131 2.34 0.44 -25.53
CA ARG A 131 2.51 -0.54 -24.44
C ARG A 131 3.70 -1.47 -24.71
N ARG A 132 3.75 -2.14 -25.87
CA ARG A 132 4.90 -2.99 -26.24
C ARG A 132 6.22 -2.23 -26.27
N GLU A 133 6.23 -0.97 -26.69
CA GLU A 133 7.42 -0.12 -26.69
C GLU A 133 7.86 0.24 -25.26
N CYS A 134 6.92 0.51 -24.36
CA CYS A 134 7.17 0.67 -22.92
C CYS A 134 7.72 -0.63 -22.31
N ASP A 135 7.05 -1.77 -22.51
CA ASP A 135 7.44 -3.08 -21.97
C ASP A 135 8.89 -3.44 -22.37
N ALA A 136 9.25 -3.20 -23.64
CA ALA A 136 10.61 -3.40 -24.14
C ALA A 136 11.64 -2.44 -23.51
N CYS A 137 11.29 -1.16 -23.35
CA CYS A 137 12.14 -0.14 -22.73
C CYS A 137 12.38 -0.42 -21.25
N LEU A 138 11.33 -0.83 -20.53
CA LEU A 138 11.38 -1.26 -19.14
C LEU A 138 12.22 -2.54 -18.99
N ALA A 139 11.98 -3.58 -19.79
CA ALA A 139 12.75 -4.83 -19.73
C ALA A 139 14.26 -4.60 -20.00
N GLN A 140 14.61 -3.74 -20.96
CA GLN A 140 16.00 -3.37 -21.22
C GLN A 140 16.62 -2.59 -20.04
N SER A 141 15.86 -1.71 -19.39
CA SER A 141 16.31 -0.94 -18.22
C SER A 141 16.46 -1.83 -16.98
N PHE A 142 15.49 -2.69 -16.69
CA PHE A 142 15.49 -3.59 -15.54
C PHE A 142 16.65 -4.59 -15.58
N LYS A 143 17.09 -5.05 -16.75
CA LYS A 143 18.23 -5.98 -16.86
C LYS A 143 19.53 -5.44 -16.23
N GLY A 144 19.75 -4.12 -16.24
CA GLY A 144 20.88 -3.47 -15.57
C GLY A 144 20.63 -3.11 -14.10
N LEU A 145 19.39 -3.24 -13.63
CA LEU A 145 18.95 -2.86 -12.28
C LEU A 145 18.77 -4.05 -11.33
N LYS A 146 18.39 -5.24 -11.83
CA LYS A 146 18.23 -6.46 -11.00
C LYS A 146 19.50 -6.83 -10.22
N THR A 147 20.68 -6.58 -10.78
CA THR A 147 22.00 -6.81 -10.15
C THR A 147 22.58 -5.58 -9.46
N SER A 148 21.83 -4.47 -9.38
CA SER A 148 22.33 -3.21 -8.82
C SER A 148 22.32 -3.20 -7.30
N LYS A 149 23.45 -2.79 -6.71
CA LYS A 149 23.57 -2.51 -5.26
C LYS A 149 23.02 -1.14 -4.85
N MET A 150 22.53 -0.33 -5.79
CA MET A 150 21.85 0.94 -5.47
C MET A 150 20.59 0.67 -4.64
N ARG A 151 20.33 1.51 -3.64
CA ARG A 151 19.14 1.45 -2.79
C ARG A 151 18.19 2.61 -3.13
N GLY A 152 16.88 2.34 -3.12
CA GLY A 152 15.83 3.36 -3.20
C GLY A 152 15.63 4.05 -1.84
N VAL A 153 14.62 4.92 -1.74
CA VAL A 153 14.43 5.82 -0.59
C VAL A 153 14.17 5.07 0.73
N ASN A 154 13.52 3.91 0.70
CA ASN A 154 13.36 3.06 1.88
C ASN A 154 14.58 2.15 2.18
N GLY A 155 15.75 2.43 1.60
CA GLY A 155 16.94 1.59 1.75
C GLY A 155 16.88 0.25 0.99
N VAL A 156 15.78 -0.03 0.28
CA VAL A 156 15.54 -1.29 -0.44
C VAL A 156 16.32 -1.32 -1.76
N PRO A 157 16.99 -2.42 -2.15
CA PRO A 157 17.73 -2.50 -3.41
C PRO A 157 16.85 -2.20 -4.64
N ILE A 158 17.35 -1.43 -5.59
CA ILE A 158 16.59 -1.06 -6.81
C ILE A 158 16.22 -2.30 -7.67
N GLY A 159 16.96 -3.41 -7.52
CA GLY A 159 16.61 -4.71 -8.10
C GLY A 159 15.28 -5.29 -7.60
N TYR A 160 14.88 -5.01 -6.35
CA TYR A 160 13.58 -5.39 -5.78
C TYR A 160 12.45 -4.80 -6.64
N PHE A 161 12.47 -3.49 -6.85
CA PHE A 161 11.45 -2.79 -7.60
C PHE A 161 11.47 -3.16 -9.09
N ALA A 162 12.63 -3.53 -9.65
CA ALA A 162 12.73 -4.07 -11.00
C ALA A 162 12.03 -5.45 -11.14
N ASP A 163 12.07 -6.30 -10.11
CA ASP A 163 11.32 -7.56 -10.07
C ASP A 163 9.82 -7.34 -9.79
N VAL A 164 9.47 -6.49 -8.82
CA VAL A 164 8.07 -6.16 -8.52
C VAL A 164 7.37 -5.51 -9.71
N LEU A 165 8.02 -4.57 -10.41
CA LEU A 165 7.45 -4.00 -11.63
C LEU A 165 7.38 -5.00 -12.79
N HIS A 166 8.24 -6.03 -12.83
CA HIS A 166 8.14 -7.12 -13.81
C HIS A 166 6.90 -7.99 -13.56
N ILE A 167 6.66 -8.38 -12.30
CA ILE A 167 5.44 -9.10 -11.87
C ILE A 167 4.19 -8.30 -12.23
N ILE A 168 4.18 -7.00 -11.91
CA ILE A 168 3.07 -6.08 -12.19
C ILE A 168 2.84 -5.90 -13.71
N ALA A 169 3.90 -5.86 -14.52
CA ALA A 169 3.80 -5.70 -15.97
C ALA A 169 3.38 -6.98 -16.71
N GLU A 170 3.94 -8.15 -16.35
CA GLU A 170 3.50 -9.44 -16.92
C GLU A 170 2.08 -9.84 -16.48
N GLY A 171 1.55 -9.23 -15.40
CA GLY A 171 0.12 -9.03 -15.19
C GLY A 171 -0.74 -10.30 -15.07
N THR A 172 -0.13 -11.43 -14.70
CA THR A 172 -0.74 -12.77 -14.77
C THR A 172 -0.34 -13.64 -13.57
N HIS A 173 -1.16 -14.65 -13.23
CA HIS A 173 -0.77 -15.72 -12.29
C HIS A 173 0.47 -16.49 -12.78
N ASP A 174 0.69 -16.52 -14.10
CA ASP A 174 1.88 -17.11 -14.69
C ASP A 174 3.15 -16.38 -14.25
N ALA A 175 3.16 -15.05 -14.10
CA ALA A 175 4.36 -14.32 -13.64
C ALA A 175 4.89 -14.83 -12.29
N HIS A 176 4.02 -14.95 -11.27
CA HIS A 176 4.40 -15.56 -9.98
C HIS A 176 4.75 -17.05 -10.12
N THR A 177 3.97 -17.82 -10.89
CA THR A 177 4.20 -19.27 -11.04
C THR A 177 5.51 -19.58 -11.75
N LYS A 178 5.86 -18.80 -12.77
CA LYS A 178 7.09 -18.80 -13.58
C LYS A 178 8.29 -18.32 -12.77
N ASP A 179 8.22 -17.10 -12.24
CA ASP A 179 9.39 -16.43 -11.66
C ASP A 179 9.65 -16.83 -10.21
N PHE A 180 8.61 -16.97 -9.36
CA PHE A 180 8.79 -17.45 -7.99
C PHE A 180 8.83 -18.98 -7.94
N CYS A 181 7.87 -19.67 -8.56
CA CYS A 181 7.74 -21.13 -8.41
C CYS A 181 8.42 -21.96 -9.52
N GLY A 182 9.29 -21.37 -10.35
CA GLY A 182 10.02 -22.09 -11.41
C GLY A 182 9.13 -22.82 -12.42
N GLY A 183 7.92 -22.30 -12.66
CA GLY A 183 6.89 -22.88 -13.52
C GLY A 183 6.02 -23.96 -12.87
N LYS A 184 6.12 -24.23 -11.56
CA LYS A 184 5.34 -25.29 -10.88
C LYS A 184 4.83 -24.85 -9.50
N LEU A 185 3.51 -24.86 -9.31
CA LEU A 185 2.90 -24.46 -8.03
C LEU A 185 3.39 -25.27 -6.81
N SER A 186 3.78 -26.54 -7.00
CA SER A 186 4.35 -27.38 -5.94
C SER A 186 5.73 -26.93 -5.44
N ALA A 187 6.38 -25.98 -6.11
CA ALA A 187 7.63 -25.37 -5.69
C ALA A 187 7.45 -23.97 -5.07
N CYS A 188 6.22 -23.46 -4.90
CA CYS A 188 5.95 -22.17 -4.26
C CYS A 188 6.13 -22.22 -2.71
N THR A 189 7.31 -22.57 -2.20
CA THR A 189 7.55 -22.70 -0.75
C THR A 189 8.33 -21.51 -0.19
N THR A 190 9.59 -21.37 -0.58
CA THR A 190 10.52 -20.28 -0.23
C THR A 190 11.45 -20.04 -1.41
N LYS A 191 11.77 -18.77 -1.70
CA LYS A 191 12.78 -18.40 -2.71
C LYS A 191 13.65 -17.26 -2.19
N GLU A 192 14.95 -17.42 -2.37
CA GLU A 192 15.98 -16.41 -2.09
C GLU A 192 16.23 -15.52 -3.33
N ASP A 193 16.78 -14.33 -3.09
CA ASP A 193 17.02 -13.29 -4.10
C ASP A 193 15.78 -12.94 -4.94
N PHE A 194 14.60 -12.92 -4.30
CA PHE A 194 13.35 -12.54 -4.97
C PHE A 194 12.29 -11.95 -4.03
N PRO A 195 11.66 -10.81 -4.39
CA PRO A 195 12.04 -9.93 -5.50
C PRO A 195 13.35 -9.17 -5.19
N GLY A 196 14.33 -9.27 -6.07
CA GLY A 196 15.65 -8.65 -5.91
C GLY A 196 16.61 -9.33 -4.93
N VAL A 197 17.91 -9.11 -5.15
CA VAL A 197 19.02 -9.71 -4.38
C VAL A 197 18.97 -9.28 -2.90
N GLY A 198 19.25 -10.22 -2.00
CA GLY A 198 19.25 -10.02 -0.55
C GLY A 198 17.87 -10.10 0.09
N THR A 199 16.89 -10.74 -0.57
CA THR A 199 15.54 -10.96 -0.03
C THR A 199 15.18 -12.44 0.03
N THR A 200 14.21 -12.80 0.88
CA THR A 200 13.65 -14.15 0.96
C THR A 200 12.14 -14.06 0.98
N SER A 201 11.48 -14.47 -0.11
CA SER A 201 10.02 -14.54 -0.19
C SER A 201 9.53 -15.93 0.23
N VAL A 202 8.49 -15.98 1.06
CA VAL A 202 7.92 -17.21 1.63
C VAL A 202 6.43 -17.29 1.29
N MET A 203 6.00 -18.38 0.67
CA MET A 203 4.60 -18.58 0.25
C MET A 203 3.95 -19.86 0.82
N SER A 204 4.73 -20.74 1.47
CA SER A 204 4.17 -21.89 2.21
C SER A 204 3.33 -21.41 3.39
N TRP A 205 2.04 -21.77 3.43
CA TRP A 205 1.11 -21.38 4.50
C TRP A 205 1.62 -21.76 5.88
N ASP A 206 2.13 -22.99 6.07
CA ASP A 206 2.66 -23.46 7.35
C ASP A 206 3.86 -22.62 7.82
N LEU A 207 4.75 -22.24 6.90
CA LEU A 207 5.95 -21.46 7.23
C LEU A 207 5.60 -20.00 7.53
N VAL A 208 4.71 -19.38 6.74
CA VAL A 208 4.16 -18.04 7.02
C VAL A 208 3.42 -18.05 8.37
N ALA A 209 2.55 -19.04 8.62
CA ALA A 209 1.81 -19.16 9.88
C ALA A 209 2.72 -19.47 11.09
N LYS A 210 3.88 -20.09 10.88
CA LYS A 210 4.92 -20.28 11.91
C LYS A 210 5.68 -18.97 12.19
N MET A 211 6.07 -18.23 11.15
CA MET A 211 6.79 -16.96 11.28
C MET A 211 5.90 -15.86 11.90
N MET A 212 4.67 -15.70 11.41
CA MET A 212 3.73 -14.68 11.90
C MET A 212 3.37 -14.82 13.40
N ARG A 213 3.52 -16.01 14.00
CA ARG A 213 3.37 -16.21 15.45
C ARG A 213 4.53 -15.64 16.27
N GLN A 214 5.72 -15.49 15.67
CA GLN A 214 6.88 -14.88 16.30
C GLN A 214 6.85 -13.35 16.22
N ASN A 215 6.18 -12.81 15.20
CA ASN A 215 6.12 -11.39 14.86
C ASN A 215 5.90 -10.46 16.07
N PRO A 216 4.90 -10.67 16.95
CA PRO A 216 4.64 -9.74 18.06
C PRO A 216 5.75 -9.68 19.11
N ALA A 217 6.56 -10.75 19.25
CA ALA A 217 7.71 -10.76 20.14
C ALA A 217 8.95 -10.13 19.48
N LYS A 218 9.16 -10.42 18.19
CA LYS A 218 10.34 -10.00 17.43
C LYS A 218 10.30 -8.54 16.97
N GLU A 219 9.12 -8.02 16.64
CA GLU A 219 8.92 -6.58 16.45
C GLU A 219 9.17 -5.81 17.76
N TRP A 220 8.77 -6.37 18.91
CA TRP A 220 8.92 -5.72 20.21
C TRP A 220 10.35 -5.79 20.79
N SER A 221 11.15 -6.77 20.38
CA SER A 221 12.59 -6.81 20.67
C SER A 221 13.43 -5.98 19.69
N GLY A 222 12.86 -5.60 18.53
CA GLY A 222 13.62 -5.02 17.43
C GLY A 222 14.45 -6.02 16.62
N GLU A 223 14.29 -7.33 16.86
CA GLU A 223 14.91 -8.37 16.02
C GLU A 223 14.34 -8.33 14.61
N TRP A 224 13.02 -8.13 14.51
CA TRP A 224 12.33 -7.87 13.25
C TRP A 224 11.83 -6.43 13.23
N TRP A 225 11.89 -5.81 12.06
CA TRP A 225 11.24 -4.53 11.78
C TRP A 225 10.38 -4.71 10.55
N ARG A 226 9.18 -4.14 10.60
CA ARG A 226 8.28 -4.05 9.47
C ARG A 226 8.31 -2.62 8.93
N GLY A 227 8.45 -2.48 7.63
CA GLY A 227 8.55 -1.20 6.98
C GLY A 227 7.23 -0.71 6.41
N ASN A 228 7.33 0.27 5.51
CA ASN A 228 6.19 0.89 4.87
C ASN A 228 5.59 -0.01 3.75
N GLU A 229 5.40 -1.31 3.99
CA GLU A 229 5.00 -2.27 2.95
C GLU A 229 3.68 -3.04 3.17
N LEU A 230 2.95 -3.13 2.05
CA LEU A 230 1.76 -3.93 1.83
C LEU A 230 2.12 -5.06 0.85
N ALA A 231 2.54 -6.20 1.39
CA ALA A 231 3.13 -7.31 0.62
C ALA A 231 4.33 -6.85 -0.22
N GLN A 232 4.25 -6.93 -1.55
CA GLN A 232 5.33 -6.50 -2.47
C GLN A 232 5.30 -4.99 -2.79
N PHE A 233 4.29 -4.26 -2.33
CA PHE A 233 4.15 -2.82 -2.54
C PHE A 233 4.79 -2.07 -1.36
N ILE A 234 5.96 -1.50 -1.57
CA ILE A 234 6.63 -0.66 -0.56
C ILE A 234 6.31 0.81 -0.82
N GLU A 235 5.50 1.39 0.05
CA GLU A 235 4.98 2.75 -0.03
C GLU A 235 6.04 3.81 0.28
N ASN A 236 5.89 4.98 -0.33
CA ASN A 236 6.87 6.06 -0.21
C ASN A 236 6.56 6.97 0.99
N PRO A 237 7.47 7.12 1.98
CA PRO A 237 7.30 8.01 3.13
C PRO A 237 6.93 9.45 2.77
N PHE A 238 7.24 9.90 1.54
CA PHE A 238 6.84 11.21 1.04
C PHE A 238 5.33 11.50 1.19
N PHE A 239 4.44 10.53 0.98
CA PHE A 239 2.99 10.77 1.14
C PHE A 239 2.58 10.99 2.60
N TRP A 240 3.38 10.52 3.56
CA TRP A 240 3.23 10.76 5.00
C TRP A 240 4.18 11.88 5.49
N SER A 241 4.87 12.62 4.61
CA SER A 241 5.89 13.62 5.02
C SER A 241 5.36 14.92 5.65
N GLN A 242 4.04 15.15 5.64
CA GLN A 242 3.38 16.26 6.37
C GLN A 242 2.44 15.75 7.48
N ALA A 243 2.58 14.48 7.87
CA ALA A 243 1.70 13.77 8.78
C ALA A 243 1.81 14.15 10.27
N GLY A 244 2.95 14.69 10.70
CA GLY A 244 3.30 14.72 12.13
C GLY A 244 3.51 13.35 12.77
N ILE A 245 3.71 12.29 11.97
CA ILE A 245 4.04 10.94 12.46
C ILE A 245 5.47 10.57 12.14
N ASP A 246 6.06 9.77 13.01
CA ASP A 246 7.40 9.21 12.86
C ASP A 246 7.36 7.76 13.43
N PRO A 247 7.63 6.72 12.63
CA PRO A 247 8.05 6.75 11.23
C PRO A 247 6.93 7.15 10.26
N MET A 248 7.29 7.90 9.22
CA MET A 248 6.42 8.33 8.13
C MET A 248 5.95 7.14 7.28
N SER A 249 4.89 6.47 7.71
CA SER A 249 4.47 5.17 7.16
C SER A 249 2.98 4.89 7.35
N ILE A 250 2.47 3.91 6.59
CA ILE A 250 1.19 3.25 6.86
C ILE A 250 1.22 2.56 8.23
N ALA A 251 0.04 2.38 8.82
CA ALA A 251 -0.27 1.61 10.03
C ALA A 251 0.42 0.23 10.24
N LEU A 252 1.13 -0.30 9.24
CA LEU A 252 1.88 -1.56 9.29
C LEU A 252 3.40 -1.35 9.53
N GLY A 253 3.95 -0.18 9.20
CA GLY A 253 5.36 0.19 9.38
C GLY A 253 5.65 1.08 10.60
N ILE A 254 4.64 1.28 11.45
CA ILE A 254 4.71 2.11 12.66
C ILE A 254 5.31 1.34 13.83
N LEU A 255 5.71 2.04 14.89
CA LEU A 255 6.34 1.39 16.03
C LEU A 255 5.33 0.47 16.76
N PRO A 256 5.75 -0.69 17.29
CA PRO A 256 4.84 -1.60 18.01
C PRO A 256 4.14 -0.94 19.22
N SER A 257 4.81 0.01 19.86
CA SER A 257 4.23 0.88 20.90
C SER A 257 3.07 1.73 20.39
N GLN A 258 3.23 2.38 19.23
CA GLN A 258 2.20 3.17 18.55
C GLN A 258 1.04 2.28 18.11
N HIS A 259 1.31 1.13 17.50
CA HIS A 259 0.28 0.17 17.12
C HIS A 259 -0.50 -0.32 18.35
N ALA A 260 0.17 -0.63 19.47
CA ALA A 260 -0.50 -1.04 20.71
C ALA A 260 -1.37 0.06 21.33
N ALA A 261 -0.95 1.33 21.26
CA ALA A 261 -1.73 2.48 21.73
C ALA A 261 -3.00 2.72 20.87
N ILE A 262 -2.88 2.63 19.54
CA ILE A 262 -3.96 3.04 18.62
C ILE A 262 -4.86 1.87 18.19
N ARG A 263 -4.38 0.62 18.14
CA ARG A 263 -5.22 -0.53 17.75
C ARG A 263 -6.51 -0.66 18.59
N PRO A 264 -6.52 -0.40 19.92
CA PRO A 264 -7.73 -0.36 20.74
C PRO A 264 -8.73 0.78 20.42
N LEU A 265 -8.41 1.70 19.51
CA LEU A 265 -9.36 2.64 18.88
C LEU A 265 -9.90 2.07 17.56
N MET A 266 -9.04 1.49 16.73
CA MET A 266 -9.43 0.83 15.48
C MET A 266 -10.43 -0.32 15.73
N GLU A 267 -10.27 -1.07 16.83
CA GLU A 267 -11.25 -2.06 17.28
C GLU A 267 -12.64 -1.45 17.57
N VAL A 268 -12.70 -0.26 18.19
CA VAL A 268 -13.98 0.43 18.48
C VAL A 268 -14.68 0.88 17.19
N MET A 269 -13.91 1.33 16.20
CA MET A 269 -14.43 1.76 14.90
C MET A 269 -14.94 0.56 14.08
N PHE A 270 -14.10 -0.47 13.86
CA PHE A 270 -14.33 -1.46 12.81
C PHE A 270 -14.73 -2.85 13.31
N ALA A 271 -14.40 -3.22 14.55
CA ALA A 271 -14.62 -4.59 15.00
C ALA A 271 -16.09 -4.86 15.34
N LEU A 272 -16.57 -6.04 14.93
CA LEU A 272 -17.96 -6.44 15.06
C LEU A 272 -18.20 -7.25 16.35
N HIS A 273 -17.74 -6.73 17.48
CA HIS A 273 -17.83 -7.39 18.78
C HIS A 273 -19.27 -7.37 19.33
N GLY A 274 -19.78 -8.55 19.69
CA GLY A 274 -21.13 -8.74 20.24
C GLY A 274 -22.28 -8.62 19.22
N PRO A 275 -23.52 -9.04 19.60
CA PRO A 275 -24.67 -9.06 18.69
C PRO A 275 -25.18 -7.66 18.32
N LYS A 276 -25.06 -6.67 19.22
CA LYS A 276 -25.51 -5.29 18.98
C LYS A 276 -24.75 -4.63 17.82
N ARG A 277 -23.41 -4.60 17.89
CA ARG A 277 -22.56 -4.01 16.84
C ARG A 277 -22.71 -4.73 15.50
N LYS A 278 -22.86 -6.07 15.52
CA LYS A 278 -23.20 -6.86 14.32
C LYS A 278 -24.55 -6.46 13.69
N LYS A 279 -25.57 -6.16 14.49
CA LYS A 279 -26.88 -5.69 13.99
C LYS A 279 -26.78 -4.27 13.40
N GLU A 280 -26.07 -3.37 14.07
CA GLU A 280 -25.82 -1.99 13.61
C GLU A 280 -25.07 -1.97 12.27
N ALA A 281 -23.95 -2.69 12.17
CA ALA A 281 -23.15 -2.78 10.95
C ALA A 281 -23.95 -3.36 9.78
N ARG A 282 -24.77 -4.40 10.02
CA ARG A 282 -25.68 -4.95 9.01
C ARG A 282 -26.72 -3.94 8.55
N ALA A 283 -27.27 -3.12 9.45
CA ALA A 283 -28.22 -2.08 9.10
C ALA A 283 -27.57 -0.96 8.26
N ILE A 284 -26.36 -0.53 8.61
CA ILE A 284 -25.55 0.42 7.83
C ILE A 284 -25.30 -0.13 6.42
N VAL A 285 -24.72 -1.33 6.29
CA VAL A 285 -24.39 -1.92 4.99
C VAL A 285 -25.64 -2.14 4.14
N ALA A 286 -26.74 -2.63 4.72
CA ALA A 286 -27.99 -2.86 3.97
C ALA A 286 -28.65 -1.55 3.47
N HIS A 287 -28.52 -0.46 4.22
CA HIS A 287 -29.02 0.87 3.83
C HIS A 287 -28.19 1.47 2.69
N GLU A 288 -26.87 1.60 2.88
CA GLU A 288 -25.96 2.22 1.90
C GLU A 288 -25.95 1.42 0.58
N VAL A 289 -25.90 0.09 0.63
CA VAL A 289 -26.03 -0.79 -0.56
C VAL A 289 -27.41 -0.68 -1.21
N GLY A 290 -28.48 -0.53 -0.42
CA GLY A 290 -29.85 -0.40 -0.92
C GLY A 290 -30.07 0.87 -1.73
N GLU A 291 -29.64 2.02 -1.22
CA GLU A 291 -29.72 3.30 -1.93
C GLU A 291 -28.84 3.31 -3.18
N PHE A 292 -27.63 2.78 -3.07
CA PHE A 292 -26.70 2.64 -4.19
C PHE A 292 -27.28 1.79 -5.34
N LEU A 293 -27.82 0.60 -5.04
CA LEU A 293 -28.43 -0.27 -6.06
C LEU A 293 -29.69 0.36 -6.67
N ALA A 294 -30.47 1.10 -5.88
CA ALA A 294 -31.61 1.86 -6.39
C ALA A 294 -31.18 2.95 -7.38
N ALA A 295 -30.11 3.69 -7.08
CA ALA A 295 -29.53 4.69 -7.97
C ALA A 295 -28.95 4.08 -9.25
N ARG A 296 -28.26 2.93 -9.15
CA ARG A 296 -27.66 2.24 -10.31
C ARG A 296 -28.65 1.47 -11.19
N LYS A 297 -29.88 1.23 -10.73
CA LYS A 297 -30.93 0.48 -11.46
C LYS A 297 -31.20 0.96 -12.90
N LYS A 298 -30.98 2.24 -13.21
CA LYS A 298 -31.13 2.80 -14.58
C LYS A 298 -29.83 2.89 -15.39
N GLY A 299 -28.68 2.97 -14.72
CA GLY A 299 -27.37 3.23 -15.36
C GLY A 299 -26.50 1.99 -15.57
N GLY A 300 -26.81 0.89 -14.88
CA GLY A 300 -25.89 -0.23 -14.72
C GLY A 300 -24.81 0.07 -13.66
N LEU A 301 -23.93 -0.90 -13.42
CA LEU A 301 -22.87 -0.85 -12.42
C LEU A 301 -21.50 -0.64 -13.09
N LYS A 302 -20.71 0.33 -12.62
CA LYS A 302 -19.35 0.61 -13.13
C LYS A 302 -18.27 -0.07 -12.27
N VAL A 303 -18.11 -1.38 -12.42
CA VAL A 303 -17.01 -2.13 -11.80
C VAL A 303 -15.66 -1.71 -12.43
N PRO A 304 -14.56 -1.51 -11.67
CA PRO A 304 -14.42 -1.64 -10.22
C PRO A 304 -14.66 -0.35 -9.42
N ASN A 305 -14.88 0.79 -10.08
CA ASN A 305 -14.89 2.11 -9.41
C ASN A 305 -16.11 2.31 -8.51
N ASP A 306 -17.31 1.92 -8.95
CA ASP A 306 -18.53 2.05 -8.16
C ASP A 306 -18.43 1.32 -6.78
N PRO A 307 -17.97 0.05 -6.71
CA PRO A 307 -17.67 -0.61 -5.43
C PRO A 307 -16.70 0.17 -4.53
N LYS A 308 -15.63 0.78 -5.06
CA LYS A 308 -14.67 1.55 -4.25
C LYS A 308 -15.33 2.73 -3.53
N VAL A 309 -16.12 3.51 -4.27
CA VAL A 309 -16.78 4.71 -3.74
C VAL A 309 -17.83 4.33 -2.69
N LEU A 310 -18.66 3.32 -2.97
CA LEU A 310 -19.62 2.76 -2.01
C LEU A 310 -18.95 2.29 -0.72
N VAL A 311 -17.85 1.54 -0.82
CA VAL A 311 -17.13 1.06 0.39
C VAL A 311 -16.56 2.23 1.18
N HIS A 312 -16.07 3.29 0.54
CA HIS A 312 -15.61 4.49 1.26
C HIS A 312 -16.76 5.20 2.02
N GLN A 313 -17.97 5.27 1.46
CA GLN A 313 -19.16 5.78 2.19
C GLN A 313 -19.47 4.91 3.42
N ILE A 314 -19.51 3.58 3.25
CA ILE A 314 -19.74 2.62 4.34
C ILE A 314 -18.66 2.73 5.43
N LEU A 315 -17.39 2.93 5.07
CA LEU A 315 -16.28 3.06 6.03
C LEU A 315 -16.40 4.34 6.88
N ASN A 316 -16.75 5.48 6.28
CA ASN A 316 -17.08 6.71 7.02
C ASN A 316 -18.27 6.50 7.98
N ARG A 317 -19.31 5.79 7.52
CA ARG A 317 -20.48 5.49 8.35
C ARG A 317 -20.15 4.53 9.50
N MET A 318 -19.25 3.56 9.28
CA MET A 318 -18.81 2.62 10.30
C MET A 318 -17.91 3.25 11.37
N ALA A 319 -16.89 4.00 10.96
CA ALA A 319 -15.90 4.60 11.86
C ALA A 319 -16.41 5.86 12.58
N PHE A 320 -17.11 6.73 11.86
CA PHE A 320 -17.50 8.06 12.34
C PHE A 320 -19.02 8.26 12.47
N ASN A 321 -19.86 7.28 12.12
CA ASN A 321 -21.32 7.47 11.99
C ASN A 321 -21.69 8.68 11.10
N ARG A 322 -20.83 8.96 10.11
CA ARG A 322 -20.95 10.07 9.17
C ARG A 322 -21.25 9.51 7.80
N SER A 323 -22.36 9.94 7.19
CA SER A 323 -22.54 9.76 5.74
C SER A 323 -21.75 10.85 5.00
N VAL A 324 -21.11 10.47 3.91
CA VAL A 324 -20.40 11.37 2.98
C VAL A 324 -21.01 11.22 1.60
N SER A 325 -20.97 12.28 0.78
CA SER A 325 -21.57 12.24 -0.55
C SER A 325 -20.80 11.34 -1.51
N TRP A 326 -21.42 10.99 -2.64
CA TRP A 326 -20.77 10.21 -3.69
C TRP A 326 -19.53 10.93 -4.24
N GLU A 327 -19.60 12.26 -4.36
CA GLU A 327 -18.55 13.11 -4.91
C GLU A 327 -17.33 13.17 -3.98
N TYR A 328 -17.55 13.34 -2.66
CA TYR A 328 -16.47 13.29 -1.67
C TYR A 328 -15.78 11.92 -1.66
N ALA A 329 -16.56 10.84 -1.69
CA ALA A 329 -16.03 9.49 -1.72
C ALA A 329 -15.34 9.16 -3.05
N GLN A 330 -15.76 9.77 -4.16
CA GLN A 330 -15.12 9.65 -5.46
C GLN A 330 -13.79 10.41 -5.53
N ASP A 331 -13.69 11.60 -4.93
CA ASP A 331 -12.42 12.34 -4.81
C ASP A 331 -11.38 11.54 -4.00
N PHE A 332 -11.79 10.93 -2.88
CA PHE A 332 -10.91 10.05 -2.10
C PHE A 332 -10.44 8.84 -2.91
N VAL A 333 -11.34 8.20 -3.66
CA VAL A 333 -11.01 7.06 -4.52
C VAL A 333 -10.08 7.44 -5.68
N THR A 334 -10.14 8.68 -6.17
CA THR A 334 -9.14 9.20 -7.12
C THR A 334 -7.77 9.32 -6.46
N VAL A 335 -7.67 9.97 -5.30
CA VAL A 335 -6.40 10.13 -4.56
C VAL A 335 -5.80 8.78 -4.14
N GLN A 336 -6.64 7.83 -3.73
CA GLN A 336 -6.22 6.43 -3.50
C GLN A 336 -5.64 5.79 -4.77
N GLY A 337 -6.27 6.01 -5.93
CA GLY A 337 -5.79 5.49 -7.21
C GLY A 337 -4.43 6.08 -7.60
N GLU A 338 -4.25 7.39 -7.41
CA GLU A 338 -2.99 8.09 -7.62
C GLU A 338 -1.91 7.58 -6.65
N MET A 339 -2.20 7.46 -5.36
CA MET A 339 -1.27 6.88 -4.36
C MET A 339 -0.84 5.46 -4.73
N ALA A 340 -1.79 4.54 -4.97
CA ALA A 340 -1.48 3.14 -5.24
C ALA A 340 -0.69 2.95 -6.55
N ALA A 341 -0.95 3.81 -7.55
CA ALA A 341 -0.16 3.88 -8.76
C ALA A 341 1.27 4.38 -8.49
N LEU A 342 1.45 5.37 -7.61
CA LEU A 342 2.74 6.01 -7.35
C LEU A 342 3.60 5.28 -6.30
N GLY A 343 3.02 4.58 -5.32
CA GLY A 343 3.73 3.97 -4.19
C GLY A 343 4.97 3.19 -4.60
N THR A 344 4.82 2.24 -5.52
CA THR A 344 5.92 1.42 -6.06
C THR A 344 6.91 2.21 -6.92
N PHE A 345 6.42 3.03 -7.85
CA PHE A 345 7.26 3.69 -8.85
C PHE A 345 8.12 4.80 -8.25
N THR A 346 7.67 5.42 -7.17
CA THR A 346 8.33 6.59 -6.59
C THR A 346 9.55 6.25 -5.74
N GLN A 347 9.67 4.99 -5.33
CA GLN A 347 10.91 4.38 -4.82
C GLN A 347 12.06 4.43 -5.85
N LEU A 348 11.70 4.49 -7.14
CA LEU A 348 12.62 4.60 -8.27
C LEU A 348 12.79 6.04 -8.77
N LEU A 349 12.05 7.02 -8.25
CA LEU A 349 12.20 8.43 -8.64
C LEU A 349 13.18 9.16 -7.70
N PRO A 350 14.03 10.07 -8.22
CA PRO A 350 14.89 10.88 -7.38
C PRO A 350 14.06 11.95 -6.67
N SER A 351 14.50 12.35 -5.47
CA SER A 351 13.80 13.30 -4.59
C SER A 351 13.48 14.65 -5.24
N SER A 352 14.25 15.08 -6.23
CA SER A 352 13.96 16.28 -7.04
C SER A 352 12.61 16.24 -7.77
N LEU A 353 12.15 15.05 -8.20
CA LEU A 353 10.85 14.87 -8.85
C LEU A 353 9.67 14.78 -7.87
N TYR A 354 9.91 14.72 -6.55
CA TYR A 354 8.84 14.64 -5.56
C TYR A 354 8.02 15.94 -5.48
N SER A 355 8.57 17.02 -6.04
CA SER A 355 7.87 18.26 -6.35
C SER A 355 6.58 18.06 -7.14
N TYR A 356 6.55 17.14 -8.12
CA TYR A 356 5.37 16.84 -8.95
C TYR A 356 4.28 16.06 -8.21
N MET A 357 4.62 15.38 -7.12
CA MET A 357 3.69 14.55 -6.33
C MET A 357 3.04 15.29 -5.17
N ARG A 358 3.41 16.55 -4.94
CA ARG A 358 2.85 17.39 -3.88
C ARG A 358 1.30 17.40 -3.89
N PRO A 359 0.58 17.53 -5.02
CA PRO A 359 -0.89 17.52 -5.01
C PRO A 359 -1.50 16.29 -4.34
N VAL A 360 -0.95 15.10 -4.61
CA VAL A 360 -1.41 13.82 -4.01
C VAL A 360 -1.11 13.79 -2.52
N ARG A 361 0.13 14.09 -2.10
CA ARG A 361 0.51 14.18 -0.68
C ARG A 361 -0.33 15.22 0.08
N ASP A 362 -0.59 16.36 -0.53
CA ASP A 362 -1.27 17.48 0.13
C ASP A 362 -2.75 17.10 0.33
N LYS A 363 -3.39 16.45 -0.65
CA LYS A 363 -4.71 15.79 -0.50
C LYS A 363 -4.74 14.73 0.62
N VAL A 364 -3.72 13.86 0.70
CA VAL A 364 -3.57 12.88 1.80
C VAL A 364 -3.51 13.59 3.15
N THR A 365 -2.76 14.69 3.22
CA THR A 365 -2.58 15.49 4.43
C THR A 365 -3.89 16.17 4.85
N ASP A 366 -4.69 16.66 3.90
CA ASP A 366 -5.99 17.28 4.19
C ASP A 366 -7.03 16.27 4.67
N TYR A 367 -7.15 15.09 4.04
CA TYR A 367 -8.00 14.00 4.54
C TYR A 367 -7.60 13.55 5.95
N ARG A 368 -6.30 13.48 6.23
CA ARG A 368 -5.81 13.17 7.58
C ARG A 368 -6.16 14.26 8.60
N ARG A 369 -6.01 15.54 8.27
CA ARG A 369 -6.42 16.67 9.16
C ARG A 369 -7.90 16.60 9.49
N GLU A 370 -8.74 16.27 8.51
CA GLU A 370 -10.18 16.05 8.71
C GLU A 370 -10.45 14.89 9.67
N TYR A 371 -9.75 13.75 9.53
CA TYR A 371 -9.87 12.61 10.45
C TYR A 371 -9.27 12.92 11.84
N ALA A 372 -8.18 13.69 11.92
CA ALA A 372 -7.59 14.14 13.18
C ALA A 372 -8.57 14.99 14.00
N ALA A 373 -9.30 15.91 13.36
CA ALA A 373 -10.35 16.69 14.02
C ALA A 373 -11.47 15.79 14.58
N LEU A 374 -11.99 14.85 13.78
CA LEU A 374 -13.03 13.89 14.20
C LEU A 374 -12.55 12.94 15.31
N ILE A 375 -11.25 12.63 15.36
CA ILE A 375 -10.64 11.80 16.40
C ILE A 375 -10.40 12.61 17.69
N GLN A 376 -9.93 13.85 17.57
CA GLN A 376 -9.75 14.78 18.68
C GLN A 376 -11.06 15.04 19.43
N GLU A 377 -12.15 15.27 18.70
CA GLU A 377 -13.52 15.48 19.22
C GLU A 377 -13.97 14.32 20.13
N ARG A 378 -13.70 13.08 19.72
CA ARG A 378 -14.36 11.88 20.28
C ARG A 378 -13.48 11.03 21.19
N TRP A 379 -12.16 11.07 20.96
CA TRP A 379 -11.20 10.20 21.63
C TRP A 379 -9.92 10.93 22.05
N GLY A 380 -9.80 12.24 21.81
CA GLY A 380 -8.60 13.02 22.18
C GLY A 380 -8.23 12.92 23.66
N GLU A 381 -9.19 12.96 24.58
CA GLU A 381 -8.95 12.81 26.02
C GLU A 381 -8.46 11.40 26.43
N ARG A 382 -8.79 10.38 25.64
CA ARG A 382 -8.26 9.01 25.78
C ARG A 382 -6.84 8.94 25.21
N LEU A 383 -6.65 9.42 23.99
CA LEU A 383 -5.39 9.34 23.26
C LEU A 383 -4.28 10.21 23.90
N GLY A 384 -4.64 11.30 24.58
CA GLY A 384 -3.71 12.13 25.37
C GLY A 384 -3.17 11.45 26.64
N LYS A 385 -3.59 10.21 26.93
CA LYS A 385 -3.06 9.38 28.03
C LYS A 385 -2.20 8.22 27.52
N GLU A 386 -2.13 8.03 26.21
CA GLU A 386 -1.29 7.05 25.53
C GLU A 386 0.03 7.68 25.08
N ASP A 387 0.99 6.85 24.67
CA ASP A 387 2.31 7.27 24.22
C ASP A 387 2.59 6.77 22.80
N CYS A 388 2.59 7.72 21.85
CA CYS A 388 2.88 7.46 20.44
C CYS A 388 4.19 8.13 19.97
N SER A 389 5.07 8.52 20.90
CA SER A 389 6.41 9.04 20.58
C SER A 389 7.12 8.08 19.60
N PRO A 390 7.84 8.57 18.58
CA PRO A 390 8.20 9.98 18.32
C PRO A 390 7.17 10.85 17.58
N SER A 391 6.05 10.31 17.09
CA SER A 391 4.96 11.10 16.48
C SER A 391 4.43 12.21 17.38
N VAL A 392 4.02 13.35 16.79
CA VAL A 392 3.67 14.59 17.53
C VAL A 392 2.47 14.42 18.46
N SER A 393 1.56 13.49 18.15
CA SER A 393 0.50 13.05 19.06
C SER A 393 -0.06 11.67 18.67
N CYS A 394 -0.71 11.01 19.61
CA CYS A 394 -1.53 9.83 19.32
C CYS A 394 -2.77 10.14 18.45
N VAL A 395 -3.19 11.41 18.35
CA VAL A 395 -4.31 11.83 17.49
C VAL A 395 -3.88 11.83 16.02
N GLU A 396 -2.70 12.38 15.70
CA GLU A 396 -2.13 12.31 14.34
C GLU A 396 -1.75 10.88 13.93
N GLN A 397 -1.29 10.07 14.89
CA GLN A 397 -1.05 8.64 14.66
C GLN A 397 -2.36 7.90 14.33
N ALA A 398 -3.43 8.16 15.09
CA ALA A 398 -4.75 7.60 14.81
C ALA A 398 -5.35 8.10 13.49
N ALA A 399 -5.17 9.38 13.16
CA ALA A 399 -5.60 9.96 11.90
C ALA A 399 -4.89 9.31 10.70
N SER A 400 -3.59 9.02 10.84
CA SER A 400 -2.86 8.16 9.89
C SER A 400 -3.54 6.81 9.78
N MET A 401 -3.69 6.07 10.89
CA MET A 401 -4.17 4.69 10.83
C MET A 401 -5.60 4.57 10.30
N VAL A 402 -6.46 5.58 10.50
CA VAL A 402 -7.78 5.65 9.85
C VAL A 402 -7.67 5.97 8.36
N PHE A 403 -6.82 6.92 7.95
CA PHE A 403 -6.52 7.16 6.54
C PHE A 403 -5.99 5.87 5.88
N ASP A 404 -5.00 5.21 6.49
CA ASP A 404 -4.37 3.99 5.99
C ASP A 404 -5.39 2.84 5.87
N ALA A 405 -6.34 2.74 6.80
CA ALA A 405 -7.45 1.78 6.73
C ALA A 405 -8.47 2.12 5.64
N PHE A 406 -8.79 3.40 5.43
CA PHE A 406 -9.65 3.86 4.33
C PHE A 406 -8.95 3.79 2.96
N TYR A 407 -7.63 3.90 2.92
CA TYR A 407 -6.79 3.77 1.74
C TYR A 407 -6.65 2.30 1.33
N SER A 408 -6.04 1.47 2.19
CA SER A 408 -5.57 0.12 1.88
C SER A 408 -6.60 -0.98 2.18
N ALA A 409 -6.58 -1.55 3.39
CA ALA A 409 -7.37 -2.75 3.74
C ALA A 409 -8.89 -2.56 3.55
N GLY A 410 -9.41 -1.37 3.84
CA GLY A 410 -10.81 -1.03 3.59
C GLY A 410 -11.07 -0.60 2.15
N GLY A 411 -10.30 0.35 1.62
CA GLY A 411 -10.61 1.01 0.34
C GLY A 411 -10.04 0.39 -0.94
N LEU A 412 -9.00 -0.44 -0.84
CA LEU A 412 -8.52 -1.26 -1.96
C LEU A 412 -9.05 -2.68 -1.82
N SER A 413 -8.77 -3.35 -0.69
CA SER A 413 -8.97 -4.80 -0.59
C SER A 413 -10.44 -5.22 -0.62
N VAL A 414 -11.32 -4.60 0.17
CA VAL A 414 -12.76 -4.93 0.19
C VAL A 414 -13.47 -4.64 -1.14
N PRO A 415 -13.32 -3.47 -1.79
CA PRO A 415 -13.94 -3.26 -3.10
C PRO A 415 -13.28 -4.09 -4.21
N GLN A 416 -12.03 -4.55 -4.05
CA GLN A 416 -11.41 -5.51 -4.95
C GLN A 416 -12.06 -6.90 -4.83
N THR A 417 -12.25 -7.45 -3.62
CA THR A 417 -12.96 -8.75 -3.45
C THR A 417 -14.40 -8.69 -3.97
N VAL A 418 -15.11 -7.60 -3.71
CA VAL A 418 -16.46 -7.35 -4.24
C VAL A 418 -16.44 -7.24 -5.77
N SER A 419 -15.50 -6.48 -6.35
CA SER A 419 -15.37 -6.34 -7.81
C SER A 419 -15.04 -7.66 -8.49
N THR A 420 -14.16 -8.47 -7.91
CA THR A 420 -13.81 -9.80 -8.44
C THR A 420 -14.99 -10.76 -8.35
N GLY A 421 -15.70 -10.82 -7.22
CA GLY A 421 -16.91 -11.63 -7.10
C GLY A 421 -17.98 -11.26 -8.14
N ILE A 422 -18.21 -9.97 -8.36
CA ILE A 422 -19.12 -9.49 -9.42
C ILE A 422 -18.57 -9.85 -10.81
N GLY A 423 -17.25 -9.77 -11.02
CA GLY A 423 -16.59 -10.23 -12.25
C GLY A 423 -16.84 -11.72 -12.53
N LEU A 424 -16.69 -12.59 -11.53
CA LEU A 424 -16.90 -14.03 -11.68
C LEU A 424 -18.36 -14.39 -11.96
N LEU A 425 -19.33 -13.66 -11.38
CA LEU A 425 -20.77 -13.86 -11.60
C LEU A 425 -21.24 -13.45 -13.01
N PHE A 426 -20.63 -12.42 -13.60
CA PHE A 426 -21.13 -11.79 -14.84
C PHE A 426 -20.18 -11.87 -16.05
N SER A 427 -18.96 -12.40 -15.90
CA SER A 427 -18.02 -12.59 -17.00
C SER A 427 -18.28 -13.89 -17.77
N ASP A 428 -18.53 -13.77 -19.06
CA ASP A 428 -18.60 -14.85 -20.05
C ASP A 428 -17.22 -15.23 -20.63
N HIS A 429 -16.15 -14.53 -20.26
CA HIS A 429 -14.82 -14.73 -20.80
C HIS A 429 -14.27 -16.12 -20.46
N GLY A 430 -13.63 -16.79 -21.43
CA GLY A 430 -13.15 -18.18 -21.31
C GLY A 430 -12.06 -18.42 -20.26
N SER A 431 -11.54 -17.37 -19.61
CA SER A 431 -10.62 -17.46 -18.47
C SER A 431 -11.31 -17.35 -17.10
N ASN A 432 -12.64 -17.20 -17.05
CA ASN A 432 -13.39 -17.28 -15.80
C ASN A 432 -13.34 -18.74 -15.29
N PRO A 433 -12.80 -19.02 -14.08
CA PRO A 433 -12.73 -20.38 -13.55
C PRO A 433 -14.11 -20.94 -13.12
N PHE A 434 -15.15 -20.09 -13.05
CA PHE A 434 -16.52 -20.46 -12.70
C PHE A 434 -17.52 -20.15 -13.84
N PRO A 435 -17.28 -20.61 -15.08
CA PRO A 435 -18.09 -20.21 -16.22
C PRO A 435 -19.51 -20.80 -16.08
N LYS A 436 -20.52 -19.91 -16.11
CA LYS A 436 -21.95 -20.24 -15.91
C LYS A 436 -22.30 -20.72 -14.49
N ALA A 437 -21.46 -20.48 -13.48
CA ALA A 437 -21.79 -20.82 -12.11
C ALA A 437 -22.97 -19.96 -11.58
N SER A 438 -24.08 -20.61 -11.25
CA SER A 438 -25.24 -19.98 -10.62
C SER A 438 -25.22 -20.22 -9.12
N PHE A 439 -25.04 -19.16 -8.33
CA PHE A 439 -25.08 -19.22 -6.86
C PHE A 439 -26.43 -18.74 -6.35
N SER A 440 -26.98 -19.39 -5.33
CA SER A 440 -28.18 -18.92 -4.64
C SER A 440 -27.86 -17.80 -3.64
N GLN A 441 -28.89 -17.11 -3.13
CA GLN A 441 -28.69 -15.99 -2.20
C GLN A 441 -28.16 -16.45 -0.83
N ASP A 442 -28.47 -17.68 -0.42
CA ASP A 442 -27.95 -18.32 0.80
C ASP A 442 -26.50 -18.82 0.64
N GLU A 443 -26.06 -19.17 -0.57
CA GLU A 443 -24.66 -19.49 -0.88
C GLU A 443 -23.73 -18.27 -0.94
N ALA A 444 -24.27 -17.05 -0.99
CA ALA A 444 -23.51 -15.83 -1.28
C ALA A 444 -22.30 -15.59 -0.37
N LEU A 445 -22.34 -16.03 0.90
CA LEU A 445 -21.19 -15.95 1.81
C LEU A 445 -20.09 -16.96 1.45
N SER A 446 -20.47 -18.19 1.09
CA SER A 446 -19.54 -19.23 0.63
C SER A 446 -18.89 -18.82 -0.69
N PHE A 447 -19.68 -18.29 -1.63
CA PHE A 447 -19.18 -17.73 -2.89
C PHE A 447 -18.18 -16.60 -2.68
N TYR A 448 -18.45 -15.68 -1.75
CA TYR A 448 -17.52 -14.59 -1.43
C TYR A 448 -16.19 -15.09 -0.86
N TRP A 449 -16.21 -16.09 0.03
CA TRP A 449 -14.98 -16.70 0.54
C TRP A 449 -14.21 -17.50 -0.52
N GLU A 450 -14.89 -18.24 -1.39
CA GLU A 450 -14.25 -18.98 -2.49
C GLU A 450 -13.65 -18.04 -3.54
N SER A 451 -14.31 -16.90 -3.80
CA SER A 451 -13.76 -15.81 -4.61
C SER A 451 -12.45 -15.27 -4.02
N ILE A 452 -12.39 -15.04 -2.70
CA ILE A 452 -11.16 -14.63 -2.01
C ILE A 452 -10.09 -15.74 -2.06
N ARG A 453 -10.49 -17.01 -1.97
CA ARG A 453 -9.55 -18.15 -1.97
C ARG A 453 -8.83 -18.32 -3.32
N PHE A 454 -9.50 -18.02 -4.43
CA PHE A 454 -8.87 -17.99 -5.75
C PHE A 454 -8.17 -16.65 -6.06
N PHE A 455 -8.74 -15.54 -5.59
CA PHE A 455 -8.29 -14.18 -5.92
C PHE A 455 -8.08 -13.35 -4.64
N PRO A 456 -6.98 -13.58 -3.91
CA PRO A 456 -6.63 -12.76 -2.76
C PRO A 456 -6.47 -11.29 -3.17
N PRO A 457 -6.94 -10.32 -2.36
CA PRO A 457 -6.94 -8.91 -2.73
C PRO A 457 -5.65 -8.15 -2.39
N VAL A 458 -4.68 -8.81 -1.73
CA VAL A 458 -3.37 -8.31 -1.29
C VAL A 458 -2.38 -9.47 -1.39
#